data_AF-B1FML0-F1
#
_entry.id   AF-B1FML0-F1
#
_cell.length_a   1.000
_cell.length_b   1.000
_cell.length_c   1.000
_cell.angle_alpha   90.00
_cell.angle_beta   90.00
_cell.angle_gamma   90.00
#
_symmetry.space_group_name_H-M   'P 1'
#
loop_
_entity.id
_entity.type
_entity.pdbx_description
1 polymer ?
#
loop_
_entity_poly.entity_id
_entity_poly.type
_entity_poly.pdbx_seq_one_letter_code
_entity_poly.pdbx_strand_id
1 'polypeptide(L)'
;MPAHTSANFPIPGRIRQGSAPFFRAEIVMSKHKVLVLNGPNLNLLGTREPHIYGAETLADLEQRCRTAADGLGLEIDFRQSNAEHQLIDWLHAARHDTHGIVINPAAYTHTSVALADALSAIAKPVIEVHISNVHRREAFRHHSYVSAVAEAVICGCGTEGYVFALQRLSTLFAQGAAR
;
A
#
# COMPACT_ATOMS: atom_id res chain seq x y z
N MET A 1 -77.92 44.96 28.14
CA MET A 1 -76.85 45.68 28.89
C MET A 1 -75.49 45.07 28.51
N PRO A 2 -74.42 45.88 28.50
CA PRO A 2 -73.35 45.96 27.48
C PRO A 2 -72.11 45.10 27.88
N ALA A 3 -70.90 45.07 27.28
CA ALA A 3 -70.18 45.93 26.33
C ALA A 3 -68.96 45.16 25.74
N HIS A 4 -68.43 45.73 24.65
CA HIS A 4 -67.14 45.50 23.98
C HIS A 4 -65.91 45.21 24.87
N THR A 5 -64.93 44.45 24.36
CA THR A 5 -63.60 44.99 23.95
C THR A 5 -62.72 43.95 23.25
N SER A 6 -62.23 44.32 22.07
CA SER A 6 -61.21 43.64 21.27
C SER A 6 -59.80 44.03 21.75
N ALA A 7 -58.97 43.07 22.13
CA ALA A 7 -57.55 43.30 22.40
C ALA A 7 -56.70 42.80 21.22
N ASN A 8 -56.08 43.76 20.53
CA ASN A 8 -55.12 43.58 19.45
C ASN A 8 -53.74 43.38 20.09
N PHE A 9 -53.11 42.20 19.95
CA PHE A 9 -51.73 41.97 20.37
C PHE A 9 -50.82 41.79 19.13
N PRO A 10 -49.66 42.46 19.07
CA PRO A 10 -48.75 42.35 17.94
C PRO A 10 -48.01 41.00 17.96
N ILE A 11 -47.89 40.39 16.77
CA ILE A 11 -47.07 39.20 16.52
C ILE A 11 -45.59 39.62 16.64
N PRO A 12 -44.78 39.00 17.52
CA PRO A 12 -43.35 39.25 17.54
C PRO A 12 -42.69 38.72 16.27
N GLY A 13 -41.87 39.59 15.68
CA GLY A 13 -41.23 39.41 14.38
C GLY A 13 -40.38 38.14 14.25
N ARG A 14 -40.45 37.62 13.02
CA ARG A 14 -39.58 36.66 12.36
C ARG A 14 -38.10 36.85 12.74
N ILE A 15 -37.57 36.00 13.61
CA ILE A 15 -36.13 35.85 13.79
C ILE A 15 -35.59 35.18 12.52
N ARG A 16 -34.77 35.92 11.77
CA ARG A 16 -34.03 35.39 10.62
C ARG A 16 -33.09 34.30 11.14
N GLN A 17 -33.32 33.04 10.74
CA GLN A 17 -32.31 31.99 10.85
C GLN A 17 -31.10 32.41 10.01
N GLY A 18 -30.06 32.88 10.67
CA GLY A 18 -28.73 32.93 10.09
C GLY A 18 -28.24 31.50 9.95
N SER A 19 -28.11 31.02 8.72
CA SER A 19 -27.40 29.79 8.40
C SER A 19 -25.93 29.97 8.77
N ALA A 20 -25.52 29.43 9.92
CA ALA A 20 -24.11 29.28 10.23
C ALA A 20 -23.47 28.37 9.17
N PRO A 21 -22.27 28.69 8.65
CA PRO A 21 -21.60 27.81 7.70
C PRO A 21 -21.22 26.54 8.44
N PHE A 22 -21.74 25.40 7.97
CA PHE A 22 -21.21 24.09 8.34
C PHE A 22 -19.78 24.02 7.81
N PHE A 23 -18.81 24.34 8.67
CA PHE A 23 -17.41 23.99 8.43
C PHE A 23 -17.32 22.46 8.44
N ARG A 24 -17.31 21.87 7.25
CA ARG A 24 -16.93 20.47 7.06
C ARG A 24 -15.43 20.42 7.34
N ALA A 25 -15.04 20.02 8.55
CA ALA A 25 -13.66 19.63 8.80
C ALA A 25 -13.35 18.50 7.82
N GLU A 26 -12.43 18.75 6.89
CA GLU A 26 -11.79 17.66 6.15
C GLU A 26 -11.09 16.81 7.21
N ILE A 27 -11.69 15.68 7.56
CA ILE A 27 -10.99 14.64 8.29
C ILE A 27 -9.89 14.18 7.32
N VAL A 28 -8.67 14.66 7.53
CA VAL A 28 -7.49 14.09 6.88
C VAL A 28 -7.38 12.67 7.43
N MET A 29 -7.98 11.71 6.73
CA MET A 29 -7.73 10.30 7.00
C MET A 29 -6.25 10.07 6.71
N SER A 30 -5.49 9.70 7.74
CA SER A 30 -4.09 9.31 7.55
C SER A 30 -4.05 8.12 6.62
N LYS A 31 -3.41 8.28 5.45
CA LYS A 31 -3.22 7.17 4.50
C LYS A 31 -2.36 6.09 5.16
N HIS A 32 -2.71 4.82 4.94
CA HIS A 32 -1.82 3.73 5.32
C HIS A 32 -0.58 3.75 4.43
N LYS A 33 0.59 3.85 5.07
CA LYS A 33 1.89 3.77 4.41
C LYS A 33 2.32 2.34 4.14
N VAL A 34 2.77 2.06 2.93
CA VAL A 34 3.29 0.76 2.48
C VAL A 34 4.74 0.92 2.04
N LEU A 35 5.62 0.05 2.53
CA LEU A 35 6.99 -0.05 2.03
C LEU A 35 7.03 -1.04 0.86
N VAL A 36 7.49 -0.59 -0.31
CA VAL A 36 7.67 -1.41 -1.50
C VAL A 36 9.16 -1.64 -1.74
N LEU A 37 9.63 -2.87 -1.51
CA LEU A 37 11.03 -3.24 -1.63
C LEU A 37 11.32 -4.12 -2.84
N ASN A 38 12.40 -3.80 -3.52
CA ASN A 38 12.86 -4.51 -4.71
C ASN A 38 14.31 -4.98 -4.50
N GLY A 39 14.51 -6.28 -4.59
CA GLY A 39 15.80 -6.93 -4.41
C GLY A 39 16.74 -6.78 -5.61
N PRO A 40 17.78 -7.62 -5.66
CA PRO A 40 18.89 -7.44 -6.58
C PRO A 40 18.50 -7.61 -8.05
N ASN A 41 19.18 -6.85 -8.90
CA ASN A 41 19.05 -6.81 -10.37
C ASN A 41 17.74 -6.21 -10.90
N LEU A 42 16.78 -5.85 -10.05
CA LEU A 42 15.54 -5.20 -10.50
C LEU A 42 15.77 -3.78 -11.03
N ASN A 43 16.91 -3.15 -10.71
CA ASN A 43 17.35 -1.92 -11.36
C ASN A 43 17.61 -2.07 -12.87
N LEU A 44 17.72 -3.31 -13.37
CA LEU A 44 17.92 -3.62 -14.79
C LEU A 44 16.60 -4.00 -15.50
N LEU A 45 15.46 -3.89 -14.83
CA LEU A 45 14.14 -4.13 -15.45
C LEU A 45 13.97 -3.22 -16.68
N GLY A 46 13.46 -3.78 -17.78
CA GLY A 46 13.22 -3.06 -19.04
C GLY A 46 14.47 -2.72 -19.86
N THR A 47 15.68 -2.83 -19.31
CA THR A 47 16.93 -2.48 -20.01
C THR A 47 17.69 -3.69 -20.55
N ARG A 48 17.46 -4.86 -19.98
CA ARG A 48 18.06 -6.12 -20.43
C ARG A 48 17.14 -6.86 -21.39
N GLU A 49 17.59 -7.08 -22.63
CA GLU A 49 16.89 -7.86 -23.66
C GLU A 49 15.37 -7.53 -23.73
N PRO A 50 14.99 -6.26 -23.99
CA PRO A 50 13.60 -5.79 -23.86
C PRO A 50 12.62 -6.53 -24.78
N HIS A 51 13.11 -7.10 -25.88
CA HIS A 51 12.32 -7.95 -26.78
C HIS A 51 11.87 -9.28 -26.15
N ILE A 52 12.50 -9.68 -25.03
CA ILE A 52 12.24 -10.93 -24.31
C ILE A 52 11.51 -10.66 -22.99
N TYR A 53 11.87 -9.58 -22.27
CA TYR A 53 11.38 -9.33 -20.91
C TYR A 53 10.40 -8.15 -20.80
N GLY A 54 10.09 -7.49 -21.91
CA GLY A 54 9.31 -6.26 -21.94
C GLY A 54 10.19 -5.01 -21.72
N ALA A 55 9.69 -3.86 -22.15
CA ALA A 55 10.40 -2.58 -22.08
C ALA A 55 10.07 -1.75 -20.83
N GLU A 56 9.18 -2.25 -19.96
CA GLU A 56 8.80 -1.53 -18.74
C GLU A 56 9.98 -1.47 -17.76
N THR A 57 10.37 -0.26 -17.38
CA THR A 57 11.49 -0.02 -16.47
C THR A 57 11.05 -0.08 -15.00
N LEU A 58 12.01 -0.08 -14.08
CA LEU A 58 11.71 0.04 -12.65
C LEU A 58 11.02 1.37 -12.32
N ALA A 59 11.35 2.45 -13.04
CA ALA A 59 10.70 3.76 -12.87
C ALA A 59 9.25 3.73 -13.35
N ASP A 60 8.96 3.05 -14.45
CA ASP A 60 7.58 2.87 -14.94
C ASP A 60 6.77 2.05 -13.93
N LEU A 61 7.36 0.99 -13.37
CA LEU A 61 6.76 0.19 -12.32
C LEU A 61 6.48 1.01 -11.06
N GLU A 62 7.43 1.85 -10.63
CA GLU A 62 7.23 2.77 -9.49
C GLU A 62 6.05 3.70 -9.76
N GLN A 63 5.99 4.33 -10.93
CA GLN A 63 4.90 5.23 -11.30
C GLN A 63 3.54 4.50 -11.31
N ARG A 64 3.49 3.28 -11.84
CA ARG A 64 2.30 2.42 -11.80
C ARG A 64 1.87 2.13 -10.36
N CYS A 65 2.82 1.79 -9.48
CA CYS A 65 2.54 1.54 -8.07
C CYS A 65 2.00 2.80 -7.37
N ARG A 66 2.58 3.98 -7.64
CA ARG A 66 2.11 5.26 -7.07
C ARG A 66 0.68 5.56 -7.49
N THR A 67 0.38 5.45 -8.79
CA THR A 67 -0.98 5.65 -9.30
C THR A 67 -1.98 4.67 -8.70
N ALA A 68 -1.62 3.39 -8.60
CA ALA A 68 -2.49 2.39 -7.97
C ALA A 68 -2.71 2.67 -6.47
N ALA A 69 -1.65 3.01 -5.74
CA ALA A 69 -1.71 3.35 -4.33
C ALA A 69 -2.60 4.57 -4.06
N ASP A 70 -2.50 5.62 -4.88
CA ASP A 70 -3.35 6.80 -4.75
C ASP A 70 -4.83 6.46 -4.92
N GLY A 71 -5.17 5.63 -5.90
CA GLY A 71 -6.54 5.13 -6.09
C GLY A 71 -7.06 4.26 -4.94
N LEU A 72 -6.16 3.70 -4.13
CA LEU A 72 -6.48 2.87 -2.96
C LEU A 72 -6.40 3.65 -1.63
N GLY A 73 -6.10 4.95 -1.66
CA GLY A 73 -5.90 5.75 -0.44
C GLY A 73 -4.65 5.35 0.36
N LEU A 74 -3.62 4.82 -0.30
CA LEU A 74 -2.35 4.42 0.28
C LEU A 74 -1.25 5.44 -0.02
N GLU A 75 -0.23 5.47 0.84
CA GLU A 75 1.05 6.12 0.57
C GLU A 75 2.10 5.01 0.35
N ILE A 76 3.03 5.20 -0.59
CA ILE A 76 4.12 4.25 -0.79
C ILE A 76 5.52 4.87 -0.69
N ASP A 77 6.40 4.12 -0.04
CA ASP A 77 7.85 4.30 -0.05
C ASP A 77 8.46 3.19 -0.93
N PHE A 78 8.90 3.55 -2.14
CA PHE A 78 9.37 2.60 -3.14
C PHE A 78 10.90 2.62 -3.19
N ARG A 79 11.53 1.47 -2.96
CA ARG A 79 12.99 1.35 -2.89
C ARG A 79 13.51 0.11 -3.61
N GLN A 80 14.76 0.15 -4.03
CA GLN A 80 15.47 -0.97 -4.63
C GLN A 80 16.89 -1.05 -4.11
N SER A 81 17.38 -2.26 -3.84
CA SER A 81 18.79 -2.48 -3.52
C SER A 81 19.31 -3.82 -4.04
N ASN A 82 20.59 -3.80 -4.42
CA ASN A 82 21.38 -5.00 -4.68
C ASN A 82 22.09 -5.52 -3.42
N ALA A 83 22.01 -4.81 -2.30
CA ALA A 83 22.64 -5.15 -1.04
C ALA A 83 21.59 -5.67 -0.04
N GLU A 84 21.74 -6.94 0.37
CA GLU A 84 20.86 -7.58 1.35
C GLU A 84 20.72 -6.77 2.64
N HIS A 85 21.85 -6.31 3.20
CA HIS A 85 21.85 -5.51 4.45
C HIS A 85 21.02 -4.24 4.31
N GLN A 86 21.02 -3.59 3.15
CA GLN A 86 20.29 -2.34 2.95
C GLN A 86 18.78 -2.58 2.93
N LEU A 87 18.31 -3.70 2.39
CA LEU A 87 16.90 -4.10 2.46
C LEU A 87 16.47 -4.31 3.91
N ILE A 88 17.31 -5.00 4.70
CA ILE A 88 17.10 -5.24 6.13
C ILE A 88 17.08 -3.92 6.91
N ASP A 89 18.00 -3.00 6.63
CA ASP A 89 18.07 -1.70 7.29
C ASP A 89 16.82 -0.86 7.01
N TRP A 90 16.33 -0.86 5.76
CA TRP A 90 15.08 -0.17 5.43
C TRP A 90 13.86 -0.79 6.09
N LEU A 91 13.82 -2.11 6.19
CA LEU A 91 12.82 -2.85 6.94
C LEU A 91 12.81 -2.40 8.42
N HIS A 92 13.97 -2.40 9.07
CA HIS A 92 14.11 -1.97 10.46
C HIS A 92 13.73 -0.50 10.65
N ALA A 93 14.17 0.39 9.76
CA ALA A 93 13.85 1.82 9.81
C ALA A 93 12.34 2.09 9.64
N ALA A 94 11.66 1.31 8.80
CA ALA A 94 10.24 1.48 8.53
C ALA A 94 9.31 0.83 9.58
N ARG A 95 9.84 0.06 10.53
CA ARG A 95 9.05 -0.76 11.49
C ARG A 95 7.90 -0.01 12.17
N HIS A 96 8.12 1.25 12.52
CA HIS A 96 7.15 2.07 13.24
C HIS A 96 6.34 3.02 12.34
N ASP A 97 6.74 3.19 11.09
CA ASP A 97 6.14 4.15 10.14
C ASP A 97 5.40 3.46 9.00
N THR A 98 5.52 2.14 8.87
CA THR A 98 4.81 1.35 7.86
C THR A 98 3.66 0.54 8.43
N HIS A 99 2.63 0.35 7.60
CA HIS A 99 1.46 -0.46 7.90
C HIS A 99 1.52 -1.82 7.20
N GLY A 100 2.28 -1.95 6.11
CA GLY A 100 2.47 -3.20 5.39
C GLY A 100 3.60 -3.14 4.38
N ILE A 101 4.00 -4.30 3.88
CA ILE A 101 5.17 -4.46 3.02
C ILE A 101 4.75 -5.18 1.74
N VAL A 102 5.13 -4.62 0.59
CA VAL A 102 5.20 -5.35 -0.67
C VAL A 102 6.68 -5.60 -0.94
N ILE A 103 7.08 -6.84 -1.18
CA ILE A 103 8.48 -7.15 -1.46
C ILE A 103 8.60 -8.05 -2.68
N ASN A 104 9.42 -7.63 -3.63
CA ASN A 104 10.01 -8.52 -4.62
C ASN A 104 11.46 -8.79 -4.22
N PRO A 105 11.73 -9.88 -3.47
CA PRO A 105 13.08 -10.21 -3.00
C PRO A 105 14.06 -10.60 -4.13
N ALA A 106 13.58 -10.78 -5.36
CA ALA A 106 14.36 -11.26 -6.50
C ALA A 106 15.20 -12.49 -6.12
N ALA A 107 16.52 -12.47 -6.35
CA ALA A 107 17.37 -13.62 -6.05
C ALA A 107 17.42 -13.98 -4.55
N TYR A 108 17.27 -13.00 -3.66
CA TYR A 108 17.36 -13.23 -2.22
C TYR A 108 16.22 -14.04 -1.65
N THR A 109 15.12 -14.19 -2.39
CA THR A 109 14.04 -15.09 -1.99
C THR A 109 14.55 -16.53 -1.76
N HIS A 110 15.52 -16.97 -2.57
CA HIS A 110 16.02 -18.33 -2.58
C HIS A 110 17.17 -18.56 -1.58
N THR A 111 17.72 -17.50 -0.99
CA THR A 111 18.98 -17.58 -0.22
C THR A 111 18.94 -16.90 1.13
N SER A 112 18.11 -15.87 1.31
CA SER A 112 18.18 -14.98 2.46
C SER A 112 17.24 -15.40 3.57
N VAL A 113 17.78 -16.16 4.52
CA VAL A 113 17.13 -16.38 5.82
C VAL A 113 17.08 -15.06 6.61
N ALA A 114 18.13 -14.25 6.54
CA ALA A 114 18.22 -12.98 7.27
C ALA A 114 17.11 -11.98 6.87
N LEU A 115 16.75 -11.90 5.59
CA LEU A 115 15.65 -11.07 5.12
C LEU A 115 14.29 -11.62 5.62
N ALA A 116 14.11 -12.94 5.62
CA ALA A 116 12.90 -13.56 6.16
C ALA A 116 12.73 -13.28 7.67
N ASP A 117 13.82 -13.38 8.45
CA ASP A 117 13.83 -13.05 9.87
C ASP A 117 13.49 -11.57 10.12
N ALA A 118 14.08 -10.66 9.32
CA ALA A 118 13.79 -9.23 9.41
C ALA A 118 12.32 -8.90 9.11
N LEU A 119 11.73 -9.55 8.08
CA LEU A 119 10.31 -9.41 7.75
C LEU A 119 9.42 -9.92 8.90
N SER A 120 9.74 -11.08 9.47
CA SER A 120 9.00 -11.65 10.60
C SER A 120 9.03 -10.72 11.83
N ALA A 121 10.18 -10.12 12.15
CA ALA A 121 10.37 -9.27 13.32
C ALA A 121 9.57 -7.94 13.26
N ILE A 122 9.17 -7.50 12.08
CA ILE A 122 8.43 -6.24 11.89
C ILE A 122 6.95 -6.38 12.22
N ALA A 123 6.40 -7.59 12.19
CA ALA A 123 5.00 -7.89 12.54
C ALA A 123 3.99 -7.01 11.78
N LYS A 124 4.23 -6.80 10.48
CA LYS A 124 3.32 -6.13 9.54
C LYS A 124 2.95 -7.13 8.44
N PRO A 125 1.75 -7.01 7.82
CA PRO A 125 1.39 -7.87 6.70
C PRO A 125 2.38 -7.69 5.55
N VAL A 126 2.87 -8.81 5.02
CA VAL A 126 3.85 -8.87 3.92
C VAL A 126 3.22 -9.55 2.71
N ILE A 127 3.33 -8.94 1.54
CA ILE A 127 2.97 -9.57 0.27
C ILE A 127 4.23 -9.74 -0.57
N GLU A 128 4.54 -10.99 -0.91
CA GLU A 128 5.67 -11.32 -1.78
C GLU A 128 5.23 -11.28 -3.25
N VAL A 129 6.07 -10.66 -4.11
CA VAL A 129 5.81 -10.53 -5.54
C VAL A 129 6.99 -11.06 -6.35
N HIS A 130 6.70 -11.88 -7.36
CA HIS A 130 7.63 -12.30 -8.39
C HIS A 130 7.06 -11.95 -9.76
N ILE A 131 7.78 -11.11 -10.52
CA ILE A 131 7.37 -10.72 -11.89
C ILE A 131 7.22 -11.97 -12.77
N SER A 132 8.19 -12.88 -12.72
CA SER A 132 8.16 -14.16 -13.44
C SER A 132 7.48 -15.26 -12.64
N ASN A 133 6.93 -16.27 -13.32
CA ASN A 133 6.51 -17.51 -12.65
C ASN A 133 7.76 -18.33 -12.26
N VAL A 134 8.16 -18.23 -11.00
CA VAL A 134 9.37 -18.91 -10.47
C VAL A 134 9.27 -20.43 -10.51
N HIS A 135 8.06 -20.99 -10.45
CA HIS A 135 7.83 -22.45 -10.50
C HIS A 135 8.04 -23.06 -11.89
N ARG A 136 8.05 -22.24 -12.95
CA ARG A 136 8.42 -22.71 -14.31
C ARG A 136 9.92 -22.70 -14.58
N ARG A 137 10.71 -22.22 -13.62
CA ARG A 137 12.16 -22.04 -13.75
C ARG A 137 12.92 -23.18 -13.10
N GLU A 138 14.25 -23.02 -12.97
CA GLU A 138 15.14 -24.01 -12.39
C GLU A 138 14.72 -24.39 -10.97
N ALA A 139 14.96 -25.64 -10.56
CA ALA A 139 14.49 -26.18 -9.28
C ALA A 139 14.93 -25.36 -8.06
N PHE A 140 16.12 -24.74 -8.09
CA PHE A 140 16.60 -23.87 -7.00
C PHE A 140 15.74 -22.60 -6.82
N ARG A 141 14.87 -22.27 -7.79
CA ARG A 141 13.96 -21.13 -7.72
C ARG A 141 12.58 -21.47 -7.15
N HIS A 142 12.31 -22.73 -6.88
CA HIS A 142 11.00 -23.17 -6.40
C HIS A 142 10.83 -22.92 -4.90
N HIS A 143 11.93 -22.78 -4.16
CA HIS A 143 11.91 -22.47 -2.73
C HIS A 143 12.11 -20.97 -2.49
N SER A 144 11.31 -20.42 -1.59
CA SER A 144 11.41 -19.05 -1.09
C SER A 144 11.38 -19.06 0.44
N TYR A 145 12.39 -18.43 1.07
CA TYR A 145 12.40 -18.18 2.51
C TYR A 145 11.40 -17.07 2.89
N VAL A 146 11.15 -16.13 1.97
CA VAL A 146 10.21 -15.02 2.20
C VAL A 146 8.76 -15.51 2.17
N SER A 147 8.44 -16.53 1.37
CA SER A 147 7.08 -17.08 1.26
C SER A 147 6.59 -17.66 2.58
N ALA A 148 7.49 -18.13 3.44
CA ALA A 148 7.13 -18.67 4.76
C ALA A 148 6.61 -17.60 5.73
N VAL A 149 6.92 -16.32 5.49
CA VAL A 149 6.54 -15.20 6.37
C VAL A 149 5.57 -14.22 5.68
N ALA A 150 5.20 -14.46 4.42
CA ALA A 150 4.29 -13.61 3.66
C ALA A 150 2.82 -14.07 3.81
N GLU A 151 1.90 -13.11 3.89
CA GLU A 151 0.45 -13.35 3.89
C GLU A 151 -0.05 -13.89 2.54
N ALA A 152 0.61 -13.50 1.46
CA ALA A 152 0.32 -13.96 0.11
C ALA A 152 1.57 -13.87 -0.76
N VAL A 153 1.63 -14.75 -1.76
CA VAL A 153 2.67 -14.79 -2.78
C VAL A 153 2.01 -14.65 -4.15
N ILE A 154 2.45 -13.68 -4.93
CA ILE A 154 1.97 -13.41 -6.28
C ILE A 154 3.12 -13.64 -7.25
N CYS A 155 3.01 -14.62 -8.14
CA CYS A 155 4.07 -14.93 -9.10
C CYS A 155 3.55 -15.04 -10.54
N GLY A 156 4.33 -14.54 -11.50
CA GLY A 156 4.03 -14.71 -12.93
C GLY A 156 2.96 -13.79 -13.50
N CYS A 157 2.49 -12.81 -12.74
CA CYS A 157 1.57 -11.76 -13.21
C CYS A 157 2.31 -10.55 -13.79
N GLY A 158 3.61 -10.67 -14.09
CA GLY A 158 4.40 -9.53 -14.52
C GLY A 158 4.44 -8.42 -13.45
N THR A 159 4.52 -7.17 -13.91
CA THR A 159 4.49 -5.97 -13.07
C THR A 159 3.12 -5.69 -12.46
N GLU A 160 2.03 -6.23 -13.03
CA GLU A 160 0.68 -6.13 -12.46
C GLU A 160 0.58 -6.80 -11.07
N GLY A 161 1.46 -7.76 -10.79
CA GLY A 161 1.54 -8.39 -9.47
C GLY A 161 1.76 -7.40 -8.32
N TYR A 162 2.43 -6.26 -8.56
CA TYR A 162 2.59 -5.21 -7.56
C TYR A 162 1.27 -4.48 -7.28
N VAL A 163 0.45 -4.26 -8.30
CA VAL A 163 -0.88 -3.64 -8.14
C VAL A 163 -1.79 -4.56 -7.33
N PHE A 164 -1.78 -5.85 -7.64
CA PHE A 164 -2.53 -6.85 -6.87
C PHE A 164 -2.07 -6.91 -5.41
N ALA A 165 -0.77 -6.78 -5.15
CA ALA A 165 -0.23 -6.72 -3.79
C ALA A 165 -0.73 -5.50 -3.00
N LEU A 166 -0.75 -4.32 -3.63
CA LEU A 166 -1.28 -3.10 -3.00
C LEU A 166 -2.79 -3.21 -2.71
N GLN A 167 -3.57 -3.76 -3.65
CA GLN A 167 -4.99 -4.04 -3.45
C GLN A 167 -5.22 -5.02 -2.28
N ARG A 168 -4.38 -6.05 -2.18
CA ARG A 168 -4.45 -7.02 -1.09
C ARG A 168 -4.16 -6.37 0.26
N LEU A 169 -3.13 -5.54 0.36
CA LEU A 169 -2.84 -4.78 1.59
C LEU A 169 -3.96 -3.82 1.96
N SER A 170 -4.51 -3.07 0.99
CA SER A 170 -5.66 -2.18 1.22
C SER A 170 -6.84 -2.96 1.84
N THR A 171 -7.13 -4.16 1.32
CA THR A 171 -8.17 -5.05 1.87
C THR A 171 -7.84 -5.50 3.31
N LEU A 172 -6.59 -5.89 3.57
CA LEU A 172 -6.15 -6.32 4.91
C LEU A 172 -6.25 -5.18 5.94
N PHE A 173 -5.88 -3.96 5.57
CA PHE A 173 -5.98 -2.80 6.45
C PHE A 173 -7.45 -2.47 6.80
N ALA A 174 -8.35 -2.54 5.82
CA ALA A 174 -9.78 -2.33 6.05
C ALA A 174 -10.37 -3.40 7.00
N GLN A 175 -9.91 -4.65 6.90
CA GLN A 175 -10.34 -5.74 7.80
C GLN A 175 -9.78 -5.59 9.21
N GLY A 176 -8.55 -5.09 9.35
CA GLY A 176 -7.92 -4.81 10.65
C GLY A 176 -8.59 -3.67 11.40
N ALA A 177 -9.06 -2.62 10.71
CA ALA A 177 -9.80 -1.51 11.31
C ALA A 177 -11.22 -1.89 11.78
N ALA A 178 -11.76 -3.01 11.32
CA ALA A 178 -13.09 -3.50 11.65
C ALA A 178 -13.12 -4.49 12.84
N ARG A 179 -11.96 -4.76 13.46
CA ARG A 179 -11.81 -5.61 14.66
C ARG A 179 -11.47 -4.76 15.86
#